data_AF-A0A7V9JE47-F1
#
_entry.id   AF-A0A7V9JE47-F1
#
_cell.length_a   1.000
_cell.length_b   1.000
_cell.length_c   1.000
_cell.angle_alpha   90.00
_cell.angle_beta   90.00
_cell.angle_gamma   90.00
#
_symmetry.space_group_name_H-M   'P 1'
#
loop_
_entity.id
_entity.type
_entity.pdbx_description
1 polymer ?
#
loop_
_entity_poly.entity_id
_entity_poly.type
_entity_poly.pdbx_seq_one_letter_code
_entity_poly.pdbx_strand_id
1 'polypeptide(L)'
;MRPYIAPIIVRINVDEFTTSEFIQALNMDPESSAVYEEAIERWHENNAEAAKLVIHGQVIPQLLRRSGMVEWSGYAYGHEDPYGVPAWWKKNDTATGQSVD
;
A
#
# COMPACT_ATOMS: atom_id res chain seq x y z
N MET A 1 4.24 -3.67 -9.72
CA MET A 1 3.60 -2.91 -8.62
C MET A 1 4.18 -1.50 -8.44
N ARG A 2 5.51 -1.34 -8.36
CA ARG A 2 6.19 -0.03 -8.17
C ARG A 2 5.61 1.18 -8.92
N PRO A 3 5.33 1.13 -10.24
CA PRO A 3 4.84 2.31 -10.97
C PRO A 3 3.48 2.83 -10.49
N TYR A 4 2.69 1.98 -9.83
CA TYR A 4 1.33 2.29 -9.40
C TYR A 4 1.28 2.85 -7.96
N ILE A 5 2.38 2.81 -7.20
CA ILE A 5 2.38 3.23 -5.79
C ILE A 5 2.07 4.73 -5.66
N ALA A 6 2.85 5.57 -6.33
CA ALA A 6 2.67 7.02 -6.26
C ALA A 6 1.29 7.48 -6.79
N PRO A 7 0.81 7.02 -7.96
CA PRO A 7 -0.55 7.35 -8.43
C PRO A 7 -1.66 6.98 -7.43
N ILE A 8 -1.58 5.81 -6.80
CA ILE A 8 -2.57 5.39 -5.81
C ILE A 8 -2.49 6.24 -4.54
N ILE A 9 -1.29 6.55 -4.04
CA ILE A 9 -1.12 7.48 -2.90
C ILE A 9 -1.82 8.80 -3.22
N VAL A 10 -1.56 9.41 -4.38
CA VAL A 10 -2.17 10.70 -4.76
C VAL A 10 -3.70 10.61 -4.80
N ARG A 11 -4.27 9.53 -5.34
CA ARG A 11 -5.72 9.35 -5.51
C ARG A 11 -6.49 9.22 -4.19
N ILE A 12 -5.88 8.71 -3.13
CA ILE A 12 -6.51 8.56 -1.81
C ILE A 12 -6.84 9.97 -1.26
N ASN A 13 -8.09 10.39 -1.21
CA ASN A 13 -8.46 11.79 -0.91
C ASN A 13 -8.50 12.12 0.60
N VAL A 14 -7.58 11.56 1.38
CA VAL A 14 -7.41 11.78 2.81
C VAL A 14 -5.93 11.88 3.16
N ASP A 15 -5.61 12.55 4.26
CA ASP A 15 -4.23 12.77 4.71
C ASP A 15 -3.61 11.50 5.31
N GLU A 16 -4.43 10.62 5.89
CA GLU A 16 -3.99 9.37 6.51
C GLU A 16 -4.79 8.19 5.96
N PHE A 17 -4.10 7.06 5.77
CA PHE A 17 -4.71 5.80 5.35
C PHE A 17 -3.96 4.60 5.93
N THR A 18 -4.66 3.49 6.06
CA THR A 18 -4.08 2.21 6.47
C THR A 18 -3.48 1.44 5.29
N THR A 19 -2.57 0.49 5.56
CA THR A 19 -2.09 -0.46 4.54
C THR A 19 -3.25 -1.14 3.80
N SER A 20 -4.32 -1.50 4.51
CA SER A 20 -5.49 -2.17 3.94
C SER A 20 -6.31 -1.24 3.03
N GLU A 21 -6.51 0.03 3.41
CA GLU A 21 -7.15 1.03 2.54
C GLU A 21 -6.33 1.32 1.29
N PHE A 22 -5.00 1.34 1.40
CA PHE A 22 -4.13 1.45 0.23
C PHE A 22 -4.32 0.27 -0.73
N ILE A 23 -4.38 -0.96 -0.23
CA ILE A 23 -4.64 -2.16 -1.05
C ILE A 23 -6.04 -2.12 -1.66
N GLN A 24 -7.05 -1.66 -0.92
CA GLN A 24 -8.39 -1.46 -1.48
C GLN A 24 -8.34 -0.47 -2.65
N ALA A 25 -7.67 0.67 -2.49
CA ALA A 25 -7.51 1.66 -3.56
C ALA A 25 -6.72 1.11 -4.76
N LEU A 26 -5.68 0.30 -4.51
CA LEU A 26 -4.91 -0.41 -5.55
C LEU A 26 -5.81 -1.36 -6.35
N ASN A 27 -6.70 -2.10 -5.70
CA ASN A 27 -7.57 -3.07 -6.37
C ASN A 27 -8.81 -2.43 -7.05
N MET A 28 -9.11 -1.17 -6.78
CA MET A 28 -10.18 -0.42 -7.47
C MET A 28 -9.78 0.01 -8.89
N ASP A 29 -8.50 -0.08 -9.25
CA ASP A 29 -7.99 0.23 -10.58
C ASP A 29 -7.57 -1.06 -11.31
N PRO A 30 -8.14 -1.37 -12.50
CA PRO A 30 -7.92 -2.65 -13.16
C PRO A 30 -6.46 -2.97 -13.46
N GLU A 31 -5.65 -1.98 -13.86
CA GLU A 31 -4.25 -2.22 -14.19
C GLU A 31 -3.42 -2.54 -12.95
N SER A 32 -3.60 -1.78 -11.88
CA SER A 32 -2.87 -2.03 -10.64
C SER A 32 -3.37 -3.26 -9.88
N SER A 33 -4.66 -3.63 -10.00
CA SER A 33 -5.19 -4.91 -9.52
C SER A 33 -4.52 -6.09 -10.23
N ALA A 34 -4.43 -6.07 -11.56
CA ALA A 34 -3.80 -7.14 -12.34
C ALA A 34 -2.33 -7.34 -11.95
N VAL A 35 -1.61 -6.25 -11.67
CA VAL A 35 -0.21 -6.30 -11.24
C VAL A 35 -0.06 -6.77 -9.79
N TYR A 36 -1.06 -6.54 -8.94
CA TYR A 36 -1.12 -7.10 -7.60
C TYR A 36 -1.40 -8.61 -7.63
N GLU A 37 -2.35 -9.05 -8.46
CA GLU A 37 -2.65 -10.46 -8.70
C GLU A 37 -1.44 -11.19 -9.29
N GLU A 38 -0.77 -10.63 -10.30
CA GLU A 38 0.45 -11.20 -10.88
C GLU A 38 1.56 -11.38 -9.83
N ALA A 39 1.68 -10.46 -8.87
CA ALA A 39 2.66 -10.56 -7.79
C ALA A 39 2.36 -11.75 -6.85
N ILE A 40 1.08 -12.06 -6.62
CA ILE A 40 0.64 -13.24 -5.86
C ILE A 40 0.89 -14.51 -6.68
N GLU A 41 0.50 -14.53 -7.95
CA GLU A 41 0.61 -15.71 -8.82
C GLU A 41 2.07 -16.14 -9.06
N ARG A 42 2.99 -15.16 -9.18
CA ARG A 42 4.41 -15.43 -9.38
C ARG A 42 5.16 -15.78 -8.10
N TRP A 43 4.47 -15.86 -6.95
CA TRP A 43 5.13 -16.16 -5.68
C TRP A 43 5.64 -17.61 -5.65
N HIS A 44 6.92 -17.80 -5.34
CA HIS A 44 7.62 -19.06 -5.56
C HIS A 44 7.09 -20.26 -4.76
N GLU A 45 6.34 -20.02 -3.68
CA GLU A 45 5.81 -21.06 -2.81
C GLU A 45 4.49 -21.66 -3.31
N ASN A 46 3.94 -21.17 -4.45
CA ASN A 46 2.63 -21.57 -4.99
C ASN A 46 1.50 -21.57 -3.93
N ASN A 47 1.62 -20.72 -2.92
CA ASN A 47 0.66 -20.55 -1.85
C ASN A 47 0.22 -19.09 -1.82
N ALA A 48 -0.97 -18.83 -2.36
CA ALA A 48 -1.51 -17.49 -2.49
C ALA A 48 -1.71 -16.79 -1.12
N GLU A 49 -2.09 -17.55 -0.09
CA GLU A 49 -2.32 -16.99 1.25
C GLU A 49 -1.00 -16.58 1.90
N ALA A 50 0.05 -17.41 1.75
CA ALA A 50 1.39 -17.06 2.20
C ALA A 50 1.95 -15.84 1.44
N ALA A 51 1.71 -15.76 0.13
CA ALA A 51 2.11 -14.61 -0.68
C ALA A 51 1.45 -13.32 -0.20
N LYS A 52 0.14 -13.34 0.11
CA LYS A 52 -0.58 -12.18 0.65
C LYS A 52 0.00 -11.71 1.99
N LEU A 53 0.34 -12.62 2.91
CA LEU A 53 0.98 -12.27 4.19
C LEU A 53 2.26 -11.44 3.97
N VAL A 54 3.10 -11.86 3.03
CA VAL A 54 4.36 -11.15 2.72
C VAL A 54 4.09 -9.84 1.97
N ILE A 55 3.19 -9.86 0.98
CA ILE A 55 2.90 -8.68 0.18
C ILE A 55 2.31 -7.56 1.05
N HIS A 56 1.35 -7.89 1.92
CA HIS A 56 0.67 -6.94 2.80
C HIS A 56 1.57 -6.49 3.94
N GLY A 57 2.24 -7.43 4.61
CA GLY A 57 3.06 -7.13 5.78
C GLY A 57 4.43 -6.54 5.47
N GLN A 58 4.97 -6.73 4.26
CA GLN A 58 6.35 -6.36 3.94
C GLN A 58 6.50 -5.62 2.62
N VAL A 59 6.01 -6.17 1.51
CA VAL A 59 6.28 -5.59 0.18
C VAL A 59 5.65 -4.22 0.04
N ILE A 60 4.34 -4.10 0.28
CA ILE A 60 3.62 -2.83 0.18
C ILE A 60 4.16 -1.81 1.18
N PRO A 61 4.39 -2.12 2.47
CA PRO A 61 5.05 -1.20 3.40
C PRO A 61 6.42 -0.71 2.93
N GLN A 62 7.24 -1.58 2.34
CA GLN A 62 8.54 -1.16 1.78
C GLN A 62 8.37 -0.24 0.57
N LEU A 63 7.39 -0.52 -0.30
CA LEU A 63 7.08 0.31 -1.45
C LEU A 63 6.57 1.69 -1.05
N LEU A 64 5.70 1.76 -0.04
CA LEU A 64 5.22 3.02 0.55
C LEU A 64 6.40 3.83 1.11
N ARG A 65 7.28 3.25 1.92
CA ARG A 65 8.48 3.95 2.42
C ARG A 65 9.38 4.46 1.30
N ARG A 66 9.61 3.64 0.26
CA ARG A 66 10.46 4.00 -0.89
C ARG A 66 9.86 5.06 -1.80
N SER A 67 8.55 5.28 -1.75
CA SER A 67 7.89 6.33 -2.54
C SER A 67 8.32 7.73 -2.13
N GLY A 68 8.71 7.93 -0.86
CA GLY A 68 8.98 9.25 -0.30
C GLY A 68 7.74 10.15 -0.20
N MET A 69 6.53 9.60 -0.37
CA MET A 69 5.26 10.34 -0.39
C MET A 69 4.43 10.18 0.90
N VAL A 70 4.80 9.20 1.72
CA VAL A 70 4.14 8.92 2.99
C VAL A 70 5.12 8.58 4.09
N GLU A 71 4.73 8.87 5.31
CA GLU A 71 5.44 8.55 6.53
C GLU A 71 4.64 7.51 7.32
N TRP A 72 5.35 6.65 8.05
CA TRP A 72 4.71 5.69 8.95
C TRP A 72 4.21 6.44 10.20
N SER A 73 2.90 6.34 10.48
CA SER A 73 2.22 7.07 11.56
C SER A 73 1.89 6.19 12.76
N GLY A 74 2.08 4.87 12.66
CA GLY A 74 1.86 3.96 13.77
C GLY A 74 1.24 2.63 13.37
N TYR A 75 0.96 1.80 14.37
CA TYR A 75 0.09 0.64 14.20
C TYR A 75 -1.38 1.09 14.22
N ALA A 76 -2.19 0.55 13.31
CA ALA A 76 -3.63 0.77 13.26
C ALA A 76 -4.37 -0.23 14.17
N TYR A 77 -4.18 -0.10 15.49
CA TYR A 77 -4.87 -0.97 16.45
C TYR A 77 -6.39 -0.94 16.24
N GLY A 78 -7.04 -2.10 16.31
CA GLY A 78 -8.48 -2.23 16.14
C GLY A 78 -8.97 -2.21 14.68
N HIS A 79 -8.09 -2.04 13.69
CA HIS A 79 -8.43 -2.24 12.28
C HIS A 79 -8.18 -3.68 11.88
N GLU A 80 -9.10 -4.25 11.10
CA GLU A 80 -8.96 -5.61 10.58
C GLU A 80 -8.05 -5.62 9.36
N ASP A 81 -7.04 -6.49 9.40
CA ASP A 81 -6.24 -6.89 8.26
C ASP A 81 -5.98 -8.39 8.37
N PRO A 82 -6.65 -9.23 7.54
CA PRO A 82 -6.49 -10.68 7.62
C PRO A 82 -5.10 -11.17 7.20
N TYR A 83 -4.27 -10.29 6.63
CA TYR A 83 -2.97 -10.64 6.07
C TYR A 83 -1.79 -9.90 6.72
N GLY A 84 -2.02 -9.12 7.78
CA GLY A 84 -0.96 -8.35 8.43
C GLY A 84 -1.39 -7.60 9.68
N VAL A 85 -0.45 -6.89 10.30
CA VAL A 85 -0.78 -5.86 11.28
C VAL A 85 -0.91 -4.55 10.51
N PRO A 86 -2.11 -3.94 10.46
CA PRO A 86 -2.31 -2.75 9.65
C PRO A 86 -1.50 -1.59 10.23
N ALA A 87 -0.90 -0.81 9.36
CA ALA A 87 -0.13 0.38 9.72
C ALA A 87 -0.83 1.62 9.19
N TRP A 88 -0.82 2.69 9.98
CA TRP A 88 -1.21 4.03 9.54
C TRP A 88 -0.08 4.67 8.75
N TRP A 89 -0.44 5.32 7.65
CA TRP A 89 0.45 6.08 6.78
C TRP A 89 -0.11 7.49 6.63
N LYS A 90 0.76 8.48 6.79
CA LYS A 90 0.41 9.89 6.61
C LYS A 90 1.06 10.43 5.36
N LYS A 91 0.30 11.10 4.50
CA LYS A 91 0.80 11.83 3.34
C LYS A 91 1.69 12.99 3.76
N ASN A 92 2.78 13.19 3.04
CA ASN A 92 3.59 14.39 3.15
C ASN A 92 3.31 15.37 2.00
N ASP A 93 4.00 16.51 2.01
CA ASP A 93 3.79 17.61 1.06
C ASP A 93 3.99 17.19 -0.41
N THR A 94 4.89 16.23 -0.66
CA THR A 94 5.11 15.65 -2.00
C THR A 94 3.84 14.96 -2.52
N ALA A 95 3.11 14.28 -1.63
CA ALA A 95 1.87 13.59 -1.98
C ALA A 95 0.66 14.49 -2.10
N THR A 96 0.63 15.59 -1.37
CA THR A 96 -0.48 16.56 -1.39
C THR A 96 -0.30 17.63 -2.47
N GLY A 97 0.87 17.69 -3.11
CA GLY A 97 1.18 18.71 -4.11
C GLY A 97 1.40 20.10 -3.51
N GLN A 98 1.66 20.17 -2.20
CA GLN A 98 2.02 21.40 -1.51
C GLN A 98 3.53 21.62 -1.68
N SER A 99 3.92 22.79 -2.21
CA SER A 99 5.34 23.15 -2.31
C SER A 99 5.92 23.39 -0.93
N VAL A 100 7.15 22.92 -0.71
CA VAL A 100 7.98 23.35 0.42
C VAL A 100 8.58 24.70 0.02
N ASP A 101 8.09 25.79 0.63
CA ASP A 101 8.67 27.13 0.48
C ASP A 101 10.08 27.23 1.08
#